data_AF-C7H7M2-F1
#
_entry.id   AF-C7H7M2-F1
#
_cell.length_a   1.000
_cell.length_b   1.000
_cell.length_c   1.000
_cell.angle_alpha   90.00
_cell.angle_beta   90.00
_cell.angle_gamma   90.00
#
_symmetry.space_group_name_H-M   'P 1'
#
loop_
_entity.id
_entity.type
_entity.pdbx_description
1 polymer ?
#
loop_
_entity_poly.entity_id
_entity_poly.type
_entity_poly.pdbx_seq_one_letter_code
_entity_poly.pdbx_strand_id
1 'polypeptide(L)' 'AQERKINLCVGQVADEEVFISCDGNAGYSVKAGATAEVRLSDQVVQLITFSKADQFQAIDQKLRGRR' A
#
# COMPACT_ATOMS: atom_id res chain seq x y z
N ALA A 1 -10.89 -19.99 -7.26
CA ALA A 1 -10.39 -19.41 -6.00
C ALA A 1 -11.13 -18.11 -5.74
N GLN A 2 -11.44 -17.77 -4.49
CA GLN A 2 -12.10 -16.50 -4.18
C GLN A 2 -11.11 -15.34 -4.34
N GLU A 3 -11.53 -14.27 -5.02
CA GLU A 3 -10.71 -13.07 -5.18
C GLU A 3 -10.46 -12.42 -3.81
N ARG A 4 -9.19 -12.20 -3.48
CA ARG A 4 -8.80 -11.56 -2.22
C ARG A 4 -8.94 -10.06 -2.38
N LYS A 5 -9.99 -9.50 -1.79
CA LYS A 5 -10.28 -8.07 -1.79
C LYS A 5 -10.56 -7.53 -0.40
N ILE A 6 -10.20 -6.27 -0.20
CA ILE A 6 -10.44 -5.52 1.03
C ILE A 6 -11.32 -4.32 0.67
N ASN A 7 -12.43 -4.16 1.38
CA ASN A 7 -13.29 -2.98 1.26
C ASN A 7 -13.05 -2.05 2.43
N LEU A 8 -12.74 -0.80 2.12
CA LEU A 8 -12.50 0.27 3.10
C LEU A 8 -13.67 1.24 3.02
N CYS A 9 -14.58 1.17 4.00
CA CYS A 9 -15.73 2.05 4.07
C CYS A 9 -15.36 3.33 4.83
N VAL A 10 -15.61 4.49 4.24
CA VAL A 10 -15.38 5.78 4.89
C VAL A 10 -16.62 6.15 5.69
N GLY A 11 -16.48 6.18 7.01
CA GLY A 11 -17.53 6.64 7.91
C GLY A 11 -17.74 8.15 7.84
N GLN A 12 -18.55 8.68 8.74
CA GLN A 12 -18.66 10.12 8.92
C GLN A 12 -17.36 10.66 9.55
N VAL A 13 -16.83 11.72 8.96
CA VAL A 13 -15.60 12.40 9.40
C VAL A 13 -15.85 13.91 9.45
N ALA A 14 -15.12 14.61 10.33
CA ALA A 14 -15.34 16.03 10.57
C ALA A 14 -15.11 16.90 9.31
N ASP A 15 -14.12 16.53 8.50
CA ASP A 15 -13.74 17.26 7.28
C ASP A 15 -14.43 16.73 6.02
N GLU A 16 -15.50 15.94 6.17
CA GLU A 16 -16.30 15.29 5.10
C GLU A 16 -15.54 14.31 4.18
N GLU A 17 -14.21 14.30 4.19
CA GLU A 17 -13.35 13.45 3.40
C GLU A 17 -12.13 12.94 4.15
N VAL A 18 -11.55 11.85 3.64
CA VAL A 18 -10.24 11.31 4.04
C VAL A 18 -9.37 11.18 2.81
N PHE A 19 -8.06 11.00 3.00
CA PHE A 19 -7.12 10.82 1.90
C PHE A 19 -6.51 9.42 1.88
N ILE A 20 -6.47 8.80 0.71
CA ILE A 20 -5.73 7.57 0.45
C ILE A 20 -4.50 7.91 -0.39
N SER A 21 -3.31 7.61 0.11
CA SER A 21 -2.06 7.77 -0.63
C SER A 21 -1.54 6.41 -1.09
N CYS A 22 -1.11 6.32 -2.35
CA CYS A 22 -0.45 5.16 -2.92
C CYS A 22 1.06 5.39 -2.92
N ASP A 23 1.83 4.49 -2.29
CA ASP A 23 3.30 4.53 -2.21
C ASP A 23 3.92 5.85 -1.70
N GLY A 24 3.18 6.59 -0.87
CA GLY A 24 3.63 7.88 -0.34
C GLY A 24 3.49 9.05 -1.31
N ASN A 25 2.81 8.87 -2.45
CA ASN A 25 2.48 9.94 -3.38
C ASN A 25 1.36 10.85 -2.84
N ALA A 26 1.00 11.90 -3.60
CA ALA A 26 -0.16 12.75 -3.29
C ALA A 26 -1.43 11.92 -3.01
N GLY A 27 -2.19 12.34 -2.00
CA GLY A 27 -3.40 11.66 -1.56
C GLY A 27 -4.58 11.89 -2.51
N TYR A 28 -5.41 10.86 -2.66
CA TYR A 28 -6.71 10.92 -3.31
C TYR A 28 -7.80 11.11 -2.26
N SER A 29 -8.63 12.15 -2.43
CA SER A 29 -9.77 12.38 -1.55
C SER A 29 -10.83 11.28 -1.74
N VAL A 30 -11.37 10.82 -0.62
CA VAL A 30 -12.47 9.86 -0.54
C VAL A 30 -13.49 10.39 0.46
N LYS A 31 -14.71 10.64 -0.02
CA LYS A 31 -15.77 11.24 0.79
C LYS A 31 -16.40 10.26 1.78
N ALA A 32 -16.99 10.81 2.84
CA ALA A 32 -17.84 10.06 3.76
C ALA A 32 -18.95 9.31 3.00
N GLY A 33 -19.19 8.06 3.39
CA GLY A 33 -20.16 7.16 2.75
C GLY A 33 -19.64 6.46 1.50
N ALA A 34 -18.47 6.84 0.97
CA ALA A 34 -17.83 6.09 -0.12
C ALA A 34 -17.15 4.81 0.41
N THR A 35 -16.88 3.89 -0.52
CA THR A 35 -16.10 2.67 -0.26
C THR A 35 -14.97 2.59 -1.27
N ALA A 36 -13.74 2.43 -0.78
CA ALA A 36 -12.59 2.12 -1.61
C ALA A 36 -12.35 0.60 -1.60
N GLU A 37 -12.24 0.00 -2.78
CA GLU A 37 -11.88 -1.41 -2.93
C GLU A 37 -10.38 -1.53 -3.23
N VAL A 38 -9.69 -2.38 -2.46
CA VAL A 38 -8.30 -2.74 -2.69
C VAL A 38 -8.26 -4.21 -3.10
N ARG A 39 -7.71 -4.46 -4.29
CA ARG A 39 -7.54 -5.80 -4.87
C ARG A 39 -6.15 -5.98 -5.43
N LEU A 40 -5.76 -7.23 -5.67
CA LEU A 40 -4.56 -7.52 -6.45
C LEU A 40 -4.74 -6.96 -7.86
N SER A 41 -3.78 -6.14 -8.30
CA SER A 41 -3.75 -5.63 -9.67
C SER A 41 -3.49 -6.75 -10.66
N ASP A 42 -4.10 -6.65 -11.84
CA ASP A 42 -3.82 -7.54 -12.96
C ASP A 42 -2.46 -7.24 -13.61
N GLN A 43 -1.90 -6.06 -13.31
CA GLN A 43 -0.57 -5.65 -13.73
C GLN A 43 0.48 -6.00 -12.67
N VAL A 44 1.57 -6.61 -13.11
CA VAL A 44 2.71 -6.97 -12.25
C VAL A 44 3.90 -6.07 -12.57
N VAL A 45 4.47 -5.46 -11.54
CA VAL A 45 5.72 -4.71 -11.66
C VAL A 45 6.88 -5.71 -11.63
N GLN A 46 7.65 -5.77 -12.71
CA GLN A 46 8.85 -6.59 -12.77
C GLN A 46 10.00 -5.90 -12.03
N LEU A 47 10.59 -6.60 -11.06
CA LEU A 47 11.75 -6.12 -10.31
C LEU A 47 12.98 -6.95 -10.67
N ILE A 48 14.15 -6.31 -10.69
CA ILE A 48 15.42 -7.03 -10.69
C ILE A 48 15.64 -7.55 -9.27
N THR A 49 15.47 -8.85 -9.07
CA THR A 49 15.69 -9.50 -7.79
C THR A 49 17.14 -9.95 -7.66
N PHE A 50 17.82 -9.48 -6.62
CA PHE A 50 19.09 -10.04 -6.17
C PHE A 50 18.91 -11.47 -5.65
N SER A 51 20.02 -12.19 -5.46
CA SER A 51 19.98 -13.50 -4.81
C SER A 51 19.37 -13.39 -3.41
N LYS A 52 18.84 -14.49 -2.87
CA LYS A 52 18.26 -14.48 -1.51
C LYS A 52 19.27 -13.96 -0.47
N ALA A 53 20.54 -14.32 -0.61
CA ALA A 53 21.61 -13.88 0.30
C ALA A 53 21.76 -12.35 0.30
N ASP A 54 21.82 -11.74 -0.90
CA ASP A 54 21.96 -10.29 -1.05
C ASP A 54 20.74 -9.53 -0.50
N GLN A 55 19.53 -10.08 -0.66
CA GLN A 55 18.31 -9.49 -0.11
C GLN A 55 18.34 -9.45 1.42
N PHE A 56 18.77 -10.53 2.08
CA PHE A 56 18.92 -10.55 3.53
C PHE A 56 19.97 -9.55 4.01
N GLN A 57 21.11 -9.48 3.31
CA GLN A 57 22.16 -8.50 3.63
C GLN A 57 21.64 -7.06 3.50
N ALA A 58 20.90 -6.74 2.44
CA ALA A 58 20.33 -5.41 2.23
C ALA A 58 19.32 -5.03 3.35
N ILE A 59 18.50 -5.99 3.80
CA ILE A 59 17.58 -5.78 4.93
C ILE A 59 18.38 -5.50 6.22
N ASP A 60 19.38 -6.32 6.53
CA ASP A 60 20.19 -6.17 7.73
C ASP A 60 20.91 -4.82 7.78
N GLN A 61 21.50 -4.40 6.65
CA GLN A 61 22.14 -3.09 6.53
C GLN A 61 21.14 -1.96 6.75
N LYS A 62 19.95 -2.03 6.12
CA LYS A 62 18.91 -1.01 6.24
C LYS A 62 18.35 -0.89 7.66
N LEU A 63 18.21 -2.00 8.38
CA LEU A 63 17.68 -2.00 9.75
C LEU A 63 18.72 -1.57 10.79
N ARG A 64 19.99 -1.98 10.63
CA ARG A 64 21.06 -1.64 11.57
C ARG A 64 21.58 -0.21 11.43
N GLY A 65 21.54 0.36 10.22
CA GLY A 65 21.95 1.74 9.95
C GLY A 65 20.96 2.82 10.38
N ARG A 66 19.85 2.46 11.04
CA ARG A 66 18.81 3.38 11.53
C ARG A 66 19.01 3.85 12.98
N ARG A 67 20.09 3.41 13.63
CA ARG A 67 20.47 3.88 14.96
C ARG A 67 21.25 5.19 14.88
#